data_AF-A0AAD4DAW9-F1
#
_entry.id   AF-A0AAD4DAW9-F1
#
_cell.length_a   1.000
_cell.length_b   1.000
_cell.length_c   1.000
_cell.angle_alpha   90.00
_cell.angle_beta   90.00
_cell.angle_gamma   90.00
#
_symmetry.space_group_name_H-M   'P 1'
#
loop_
_entity.id
_entity.type
_entity.pdbx_description
1 polymer ?
#
loop_
_entity_poly.entity_id
_entity_poly.type
_entity_poly.pdbx_seq_one_letter_code
_entity_poly.pdbx_strand_id
1 'polypeptide(L)'
;METVIRKVLAASHLPDRDKKKAIHHLLARIGSTLSKPDTSLLLDLGVELKTGSNRTLLDDWTGDRIVEVVSSAHRDLFWAFFHADWFHGKISSTSTNMDYVRNITFMVQVVRRKEVTALTEDDRLELEQDMSTLRSFAEKKCIGAQPPLDHALQGIFIVMFVNLSGARPLAVNDYVQFLVDHIASSPVASGPGQESSQQSTKNATLLLRQCWEDRPDNVVLTLPHLLFYLSDTQKECPLAIGQLVGAVPPNFTSYVEPFIQGMDRSALWRLQLPVQRLIDWLVTKDMPGIGVWIVSIMEGLASQGEFIILRELADKNAYKIARQLAFLHRRVDALLVLRCILLGYHHSDVLFKNISQGLIPLLVPCRKTPEDREFAADVCSLAQTLVIHFGDVDEIGTKVQKARMALDLGGGITRYAGKLVEEGTPYADALRALFCSGDFFKAILTDTAKVPPGKVLTTRLREAFTGMSTSRLSIYTPLTLYKALPDWLNDGHQQDAAEFTK
;
A
#
# COMPACT_ATOMS: atom_id res chain seq x y z
N MET A 1 -37.66 -9.67 -37.23
CA MET A 1 -36.21 -9.40 -37.08
C MET A 1 -35.47 -10.63 -36.56
N GLU A 2 -35.95 -11.25 -35.48
CA GLU A 2 -35.45 -12.49 -34.91
C GLU A 2 -35.05 -13.55 -35.96
N THR A 3 -35.96 -13.91 -36.87
CA THR A 3 -35.73 -14.90 -37.93
C THR A 3 -34.54 -14.55 -38.84
N VAL A 4 -34.33 -13.26 -39.11
CA VAL A 4 -33.22 -12.79 -39.94
C VAL A 4 -31.92 -12.96 -39.18
N ILE A 5 -31.87 -12.57 -37.90
CA ILE A 5 -30.69 -12.73 -37.05
C ILE A 5 -30.32 -14.21 -36.95
N ARG A 6 -31.28 -15.10 -36.68
CA ARG A 6 -31.03 -16.56 -36.63
C ARG A 6 -30.45 -17.08 -37.94
N LYS A 7 -30.97 -16.65 -39.10
CA LYS A 7 -30.43 -17.03 -40.41
C LYS A 7 -29.01 -16.51 -40.64
N VAL A 8 -28.69 -15.30 -40.20
CA VAL A 8 -27.32 -14.73 -40.29
C VAL A 8 -26.35 -15.50 -39.40
N LEU A 9 -26.75 -15.85 -38.18
CA LEU A 9 -25.93 -16.65 -37.26
C LEU A 9 -25.65 -18.05 -37.84
N ALA A 10 -26.69 -18.71 -38.38
CA ALA A 10 -26.60 -20.03 -38.99
C ALA A 10 -25.84 -20.08 -40.33
N ALA A 11 -25.56 -18.93 -40.96
CA ALA A 11 -24.84 -18.87 -42.23
C ALA A 11 -23.35 -19.24 -42.07
N SER A 12 -23.03 -20.54 -42.20
CA SER A 12 -21.66 -21.06 -42.04
C SER A 12 -20.63 -20.49 -43.02
N HIS A 13 -21.07 -20.01 -44.19
CA HIS A 13 -20.21 -19.45 -45.23
C HIS A 13 -19.76 -18.01 -44.96
N LEU A 14 -20.37 -17.31 -43.99
CA LEU A 14 -20.01 -15.93 -43.66
C LEU A 14 -19.05 -15.90 -42.48
N PRO A 15 -17.98 -15.07 -42.52
CA PRO A 15 -17.11 -14.89 -41.38
C PRO A 15 -17.81 -14.09 -40.26
N ASP A 16 -17.46 -14.37 -39.01
CA ASP A 16 -18.08 -13.74 -37.83
C ASP A 16 -18.03 -12.21 -37.86
N ARG A 17 -16.96 -11.62 -38.41
CA ARG A 17 -16.85 -10.16 -38.55
C ARG A 17 -17.97 -9.57 -39.40
N ASP A 18 -18.34 -10.23 -40.48
CA ASP A 18 -19.37 -9.76 -41.40
C ASP A 18 -20.77 -10.02 -40.83
N LYS A 19 -20.95 -11.15 -40.13
CA LYS A 19 -22.16 -11.40 -39.33
C LYS A 19 -22.38 -10.29 -38.29
N LYS A 20 -21.35 -9.93 -37.51
CA LYS A 20 -21.41 -8.85 -36.52
C LYS A 20 -21.81 -7.52 -37.16
N LYS A 21 -21.21 -7.14 -38.29
CA LYS A 21 -21.57 -5.92 -39.02
C LYS A 21 -23.02 -5.92 -39.50
N ALA A 22 -23.47 -7.02 -40.10
CA ALA A 22 -24.84 -7.15 -40.59
C ALA A 22 -25.87 -7.03 -39.46
N ILE A 23 -25.64 -7.74 -38.35
CA ILE A 23 -26.49 -7.68 -37.15
C ILE A 23 -26.48 -6.28 -36.56
N HIS A 24 -25.31 -5.64 -36.44
CA HIS A 24 -25.20 -4.28 -35.91
C HIS A 24 -26.02 -3.28 -36.74
N HIS A 25 -25.89 -3.32 -38.07
CA HIS A 25 -26.67 -2.45 -38.96
C HIS A 25 -28.18 -2.71 -38.88
N LEU A 26 -28.58 -3.99 -38.78
CA LEU A 26 -29.99 -4.36 -38.65
C LEU A 26 -30.60 -3.80 -37.36
N LEU A 27 -29.91 -3.99 -36.23
CA LEU A 27 -30.36 -3.52 -34.92
C LEU A 27 -30.36 -2.00 -34.83
N ALA A 28 -29.33 -1.32 -35.37
CA ALA A 28 -29.24 0.14 -35.34
C ALA A 28 -30.35 0.83 -36.15
N ARG A 29 -30.80 0.23 -37.26
CA ARG A 29 -31.74 0.87 -38.18
C ARG A 29 -33.21 0.65 -37.84
N ILE A 30 -33.53 -0.48 -37.19
CA ILE A 30 -34.92 -0.91 -37.01
C ILE A 30 -35.26 -1.08 -35.52
N GLY A 31 -34.27 -1.22 -34.64
CA GLY A 31 -34.48 -1.56 -33.23
C GLY A 31 -35.41 -0.61 -32.46
N SER A 32 -35.40 0.69 -32.78
CA SER A 32 -36.26 1.71 -32.15
C SER A 32 -37.68 1.81 -32.74
N THR A 33 -37.93 1.14 -33.86
CA THR A 33 -39.20 1.21 -34.61
C THR A 33 -40.06 -0.05 -34.47
N LEU A 34 -39.57 -1.05 -33.73
CA LEU A 34 -40.26 -2.32 -33.56
C LEU A 34 -41.52 -2.15 -32.69
N SER A 35 -42.52 -2.99 -32.96
CA SER A 35 -43.68 -3.10 -32.09
C SER A 35 -43.28 -3.76 -30.75
N LYS A 36 -44.07 -3.57 -29.69
CA LYS A 36 -43.81 -4.24 -28.40
C LYS A 36 -43.76 -5.79 -28.53
N PRO A 37 -44.69 -6.46 -29.23
CA PRO A 37 -44.62 -7.91 -29.43
C PRO A 37 -43.35 -8.36 -30.16
N ASP A 38 -42.96 -7.67 -31.23
CA ASP A 38 -41.75 -8.01 -31.99
C ASP A 38 -40.48 -7.79 -31.16
N THR A 39 -40.49 -6.78 -30.30
CA THR A 39 -39.39 -6.49 -29.38
C THR A 39 -39.28 -7.55 -28.29
N SER A 40 -40.41 -8.06 -27.78
CA SER A 40 -40.43 -9.18 -26.82
C SER A 40 -39.76 -10.42 -27.41
N LEU A 41 -40.13 -10.82 -28.64
CA LEU A 41 -39.50 -11.95 -29.34
C LEU A 41 -38.01 -11.73 -29.57
N LEU A 42 -37.62 -10.49 -29.88
CA LEU A 42 -36.22 -10.13 -30.04
C LEU A 42 -35.47 -10.25 -28.70
N LEU A 43 -36.07 -9.79 -27.59
CA LEU A 43 -35.49 -9.92 -26.26
C LEU A 43 -35.33 -11.38 -25.84
N ASP A 44 -36.34 -12.22 -26.09
CA ASP A 44 -36.30 -13.65 -25.83
C ASP A 44 -35.12 -14.31 -26.56
N LEU A 45 -34.91 -13.97 -27.84
CA LEU A 45 -33.73 -14.42 -28.60
C LEU A 45 -32.43 -13.93 -27.95
N GLY A 46 -32.35 -12.66 -27.53
CA GLY A 46 -31.17 -12.13 -26.86
C GLY A 46 -30.80 -12.92 -25.60
N VAL A 47 -31.80 -13.23 -24.79
CA VAL A 47 -31.66 -14.02 -23.56
C VAL A 47 -31.31 -15.47 -23.87
N GLU A 48 -31.92 -16.08 -24.88
CA GLU A 48 -31.60 -17.43 -25.35
C GLU A 48 -30.12 -17.53 -25.77
N LEU A 49 -29.64 -16.60 -26.59
CA LEU A 49 -28.24 -16.57 -27.04
C LEU A 49 -27.27 -16.40 -25.87
N LYS A 50 -27.65 -15.62 -24.85
CA LYS A 50 -26.86 -15.45 -23.61
C LYS A 50 -26.91 -16.66 -22.70
N THR A 51 -27.98 -17.44 -22.71
CA THR A 51 -28.19 -18.50 -21.71
C THR A 51 -28.03 -19.91 -22.25
N GLY A 52 -27.95 -20.07 -23.58
CA GLY A 52 -27.77 -21.36 -24.24
C GLY A 52 -26.47 -22.07 -23.85
N SER A 53 -26.54 -23.40 -23.72
CA SER A 53 -25.41 -24.23 -23.29
C SER A 53 -24.28 -24.33 -24.32
N ASN A 54 -24.58 -24.19 -25.62
CA ASN A 54 -23.62 -24.30 -26.73
C ASN A 54 -23.35 -22.95 -27.42
N ARG A 55 -23.47 -21.84 -26.68
CA ARG A 55 -23.30 -20.49 -27.26
C ARG A 55 -21.85 -20.23 -27.69
N THR A 56 -21.69 -19.62 -28.84
CA THR A 56 -20.41 -19.13 -29.37
C THR A 56 -20.11 -17.71 -28.86
N LEU A 57 -18.88 -17.23 -29.07
CA LEU A 57 -18.53 -15.83 -28.82
C LEU A 57 -19.36 -14.85 -29.67
N LEU A 58 -19.84 -15.30 -30.84
CA LEU A 58 -20.74 -14.54 -31.69
C LEU A 58 -22.14 -14.46 -31.09
N ASP A 59 -22.65 -15.55 -30.51
CA ASP A 59 -23.95 -15.59 -29.85
C ASP A 59 -23.95 -14.68 -28.61
N ASP A 60 -22.89 -14.75 -27.79
CA ASP A 60 -22.75 -13.91 -26.60
C ASP A 60 -22.73 -12.41 -26.97
N TRP A 61 -21.93 -12.04 -27.98
CA TRP A 61 -21.89 -10.67 -28.50
C TRP A 61 -23.24 -10.22 -29.09
N THR A 62 -23.93 -11.11 -29.81
CA THR A 62 -25.21 -10.80 -30.44
C THR A 62 -26.30 -10.60 -29.39
N GLY A 63 -26.35 -11.47 -28.38
CA GLY A 63 -27.25 -11.36 -27.25
C GLY A 63 -27.03 -10.05 -26.48
N ASP A 64 -25.78 -9.69 -26.21
CA ASP A 64 -25.44 -8.41 -25.57
C ASP A 64 -25.96 -7.21 -26.37
N ARG A 65 -25.77 -7.23 -27.70
CA ARG A 65 -26.20 -6.14 -28.55
C ARG A 65 -27.72 -6.03 -28.65
N ILE A 66 -28.43 -7.16 -28.63
CA ILE A 66 -29.89 -7.20 -28.60
C ILE A 66 -30.39 -6.59 -27.29
N VAL A 67 -29.91 -7.05 -26.14
CA VAL A 67 -30.34 -6.56 -24.81
C VAL A 67 -30.04 -5.06 -24.65
N GLU A 68 -28.92 -4.59 -25.18
CA GLU A 68 -28.60 -3.15 -25.22
C GLU A 68 -29.61 -2.33 -26.04
N VAL A 69 -29.96 -2.80 -27.24
CA VAL A 69 -30.91 -2.07 -28.10
C VAL A 69 -32.30 -2.10 -27.50
N VAL A 70 -32.75 -3.24 -26.96
CA VAL A 70 -34.05 -3.35 -26.29
C VAL A 70 -34.12 -2.47 -25.04
N SER A 71 -33.09 -2.46 -24.19
CA SER A 71 -33.10 -1.61 -22.98
C SER A 71 -33.16 -0.12 -23.30
N SER A 72 -32.59 0.30 -24.44
CA SER A 72 -32.61 1.70 -24.89
C SER A 72 -33.92 2.08 -25.61
N ALA A 73 -34.48 1.19 -26.44
CA ALA A 73 -35.64 1.48 -27.28
C ALA A 73 -36.98 1.20 -26.58
N HIS A 74 -37.04 0.14 -25.78
CA HIS A 74 -38.25 -0.35 -25.11
C HIS A 74 -37.94 -0.68 -23.66
N ARG A 75 -37.60 0.37 -22.92
CA ARG A 75 -37.23 0.33 -21.50
C ARG A 75 -38.27 -0.44 -20.66
N ASP A 76 -39.55 -0.15 -20.84
CA ASP A 76 -40.64 -0.78 -20.09
C ASP A 76 -40.63 -2.31 -20.22
N LEU A 77 -40.41 -2.83 -21.43
CA LEU A 77 -40.27 -4.27 -21.67
C LEU A 77 -39.02 -4.85 -21.03
N PHE A 78 -37.90 -4.14 -21.12
CA PHE A 78 -36.63 -4.58 -20.52
C PHE A 78 -36.76 -4.71 -18.99
N TRP A 79 -37.31 -3.69 -18.32
CA TRP A 79 -37.51 -3.70 -16.88
C TRP A 79 -38.53 -4.77 -16.45
N ALA A 80 -39.64 -4.91 -17.17
CA ALA A 80 -40.63 -5.95 -16.89
C ALA A 80 -40.08 -7.38 -17.04
N PHE A 81 -39.17 -7.61 -18.00
CA PHE A 81 -38.56 -8.92 -18.20
C PHE A 81 -37.53 -9.26 -17.11
N PHE A 82 -36.63 -8.33 -16.80
CA PHE A 82 -35.53 -8.54 -15.85
C PHE A 82 -35.88 -8.14 -14.42
N HIS A 83 -37.07 -8.47 -13.95
CA HIS A 83 -37.49 -8.33 -12.55
C HIS A 83 -36.76 -9.28 -11.57
N ALA A 84 -36.98 -9.09 -10.27
CA ALA A 84 -36.31 -9.83 -9.18
C ALA A 84 -36.40 -11.37 -9.31
N ASP A 85 -37.53 -11.92 -9.75
CA ASP A 85 -37.70 -13.38 -9.91
C ASP A 85 -36.75 -13.96 -10.96
N TRP A 86 -36.39 -13.19 -11.99
CA TRP A 86 -35.40 -13.61 -12.97
C TRP A 86 -34.01 -13.77 -12.32
N PHE A 87 -33.61 -12.83 -11.45
CA PHE A 87 -32.36 -12.92 -10.70
C PHE A 87 -32.36 -14.12 -9.77
N HIS A 88 -33.44 -14.33 -9.01
CA HIS A 88 -33.59 -15.49 -8.13
C HIS A 88 -33.53 -16.82 -8.90
N GLY A 89 -34.19 -16.89 -10.06
CA GLY A 89 -34.14 -18.04 -10.95
C GLY A 89 -32.72 -18.32 -11.45
N LYS A 90 -31.99 -17.28 -11.91
CA LYS A 90 -30.60 -17.42 -12.37
C LYS A 90 -29.64 -17.80 -11.25
N ILE A 91 -29.78 -17.23 -10.07
CA ILE A 91 -29.00 -17.60 -8.88
C ILE A 91 -29.23 -19.07 -8.55
N SER A 92 -30.49 -19.50 -8.51
CA SER A 92 -30.87 -20.89 -8.20
C SER A 92 -30.35 -21.89 -9.22
N SER A 93 -30.26 -21.50 -10.50
CA SER A 93 -29.69 -22.33 -11.57
C SER A 93 -28.16 -22.27 -11.66
N THR A 94 -27.48 -21.53 -10.77
CA THR A 94 -26.01 -21.38 -10.81
C THR A 94 -25.36 -22.45 -9.92
N SER A 95 -24.99 -23.57 -10.52
CA SER A 95 -24.43 -24.73 -9.81
C SER A 95 -23.02 -25.11 -10.27
N THR A 96 -22.72 -25.04 -11.57
CA THR A 96 -21.40 -25.40 -12.12
C THR A 96 -20.52 -24.16 -12.34
N ASN A 97 -19.20 -24.34 -12.43
CA ASN A 97 -18.27 -23.23 -12.68
C ASN A 97 -18.62 -22.44 -13.95
N MET A 98 -19.06 -23.13 -15.01
CA MET A 98 -19.50 -22.49 -16.25
C MET A 98 -20.78 -21.68 -16.06
N ASP A 99 -21.69 -22.12 -15.18
CA ASP A 99 -22.89 -21.36 -14.84
C ASP A 99 -22.54 -20.08 -14.09
N TYR A 100 -21.55 -20.09 -13.19
CA TYR A 100 -21.10 -18.87 -12.51
C TYR A 100 -20.60 -17.84 -13.52
N VAL A 101 -19.70 -18.24 -14.43
CA VAL A 101 -19.16 -17.36 -15.47
C VAL A 101 -20.29 -16.79 -16.31
N ARG A 102 -21.22 -17.63 -16.77
CA ARG A 102 -22.33 -17.20 -17.64
C ARG A 102 -23.32 -16.31 -16.91
N ASN A 103 -23.86 -16.79 -15.80
CA ASN A 103 -25.00 -16.18 -15.15
C ASN A 103 -24.60 -14.90 -14.41
N ILE A 104 -23.48 -14.89 -13.68
CA ILE A 104 -23.05 -13.66 -12.97
C ILE A 104 -22.67 -12.58 -13.97
N THR A 105 -21.88 -12.90 -15.00
CA THR A 105 -21.51 -11.90 -16.03
C THR A 105 -22.76 -11.31 -16.68
N PHE A 106 -23.76 -12.13 -17.00
CA PHE A 106 -24.99 -11.64 -17.61
C PHE A 106 -25.83 -10.81 -16.64
N MET A 107 -25.98 -11.24 -15.38
CA MET A 107 -26.65 -10.45 -14.34
C MET A 107 -25.97 -9.09 -14.14
N VAL A 108 -24.63 -9.04 -14.12
CA VAL A 108 -23.88 -7.78 -14.04
C VAL A 108 -24.19 -6.87 -15.22
N GLN A 109 -24.21 -7.40 -16.44
CA GLN A 109 -24.55 -6.62 -17.62
C GLN A 109 -25.98 -6.06 -17.55
N VAL A 110 -26.96 -6.87 -17.11
CA VAL A 110 -28.35 -6.44 -16.95
C VAL A 110 -28.46 -5.32 -15.92
N VAL A 111 -27.85 -5.48 -14.74
CA VAL A 111 -27.89 -4.48 -13.67
C VAL A 111 -27.22 -3.18 -14.11
N ARG A 112 -26.07 -3.23 -14.79
CA ARG A 112 -25.43 -2.02 -15.35
C ARG A 112 -26.32 -1.31 -16.38
N ARG A 113 -27.13 -2.05 -17.14
CA ARG A 113 -28.09 -1.44 -18.07
C ARG A 113 -29.28 -0.85 -17.33
N LYS A 114 -29.75 -1.47 -16.24
CA LYS A 114 -30.73 -0.84 -15.34
C LYS A 114 -30.19 0.46 -14.74
N GLU A 115 -28.93 0.50 -14.27
CA GLU A 115 -28.29 1.74 -13.78
C GLU A 115 -28.36 2.89 -14.79
N VAL A 116 -28.07 2.62 -16.07
CA VAL A 116 -28.09 3.63 -17.14
C VAL A 116 -29.50 4.03 -17.56
N THR A 117 -30.48 3.13 -17.40
CA THR A 117 -31.86 3.33 -17.87
C THR A 117 -32.85 3.65 -16.74
N ALA A 118 -32.43 3.75 -15.48
CA ALA A 118 -33.30 4.12 -14.37
C ALA A 118 -33.72 5.59 -14.49
N LEU A 119 -35.03 5.85 -14.51
CA LEU A 119 -35.57 7.21 -14.70
C LEU A 119 -36.44 7.68 -13.52
N THR A 120 -37.07 6.75 -12.82
CA THR A 120 -37.99 7.01 -11.70
C THR A 120 -37.39 6.54 -10.38
N GLU A 121 -37.98 6.96 -9.25
CA GLU A 121 -37.57 6.46 -7.93
C GLU A 121 -37.94 4.98 -7.74
N ASP A 122 -39.07 4.53 -8.31
CA ASP A 122 -39.45 3.11 -8.27
C ASP A 122 -38.41 2.24 -8.97
N ASP A 123 -37.85 2.71 -10.09
CA ASP A 123 -36.76 2.03 -10.79
C ASP A 123 -35.49 1.92 -9.93
N ARG A 124 -35.20 2.95 -9.15
CA ARG A 124 -34.03 2.95 -8.25
C ARG A 124 -34.23 1.97 -7.10
N LEU A 125 -35.43 1.91 -6.53
CA LEU A 125 -35.79 0.94 -5.50
C LEU A 125 -35.69 -0.50 -6.01
N GLU A 126 -36.20 -0.77 -7.21
CA GLU A 126 -36.08 -2.09 -7.84
C GLU A 126 -34.60 -2.45 -8.11
N LEU A 127 -33.81 -1.50 -8.62
CA LEU A 127 -32.37 -1.68 -8.84
C LEU A 127 -31.61 -1.96 -7.52
N GLU A 128 -31.95 -1.27 -6.45
CA GLU A 128 -31.38 -1.53 -5.12
C GLU A 128 -31.73 -2.92 -4.61
N GLN A 129 -32.96 -3.39 -4.88
CA GLN A 129 -33.38 -4.75 -4.54
C GLN A 129 -32.61 -5.82 -5.34
N ASP A 130 -32.38 -5.59 -6.64
CA ASP A 130 -31.56 -6.47 -7.49
C ASP A 130 -30.11 -6.53 -6.99
N MET A 131 -29.52 -5.37 -6.67
CA MET A 131 -28.18 -5.26 -6.10
C MET A 131 -28.07 -5.98 -4.75
N SER A 132 -29.07 -5.83 -3.88
CA SER A 132 -29.15 -6.52 -2.59
C SER A 132 -29.26 -8.03 -2.75
N THR A 133 -29.99 -8.50 -3.77
CA THR A 133 -30.12 -9.92 -4.10
C THR A 133 -28.78 -10.51 -4.55
N LEU A 134 -28.07 -9.80 -5.44
CA LEU A 134 -26.73 -10.19 -5.86
C LEU A 134 -25.73 -10.17 -4.71
N ARG A 135 -25.83 -9.17 -3.82
CA ARG A 135 -25.01 -9.08 -2.62
C ARG A 135 -25.21 -10.30 -1.71
N SER A 136 -26.44 -10.62 -1.37
CA SER A 136 -26.75 -11.76 -0.49
C SER A 136 -26.24 -13.08 -1.08
N PHE A 137 -26.37 -13.25 -2.39
CA PHE A 137 -25.78 -14.39 -3.10
C PHE A 137 -24.25 -14.41 -2.99
N ALA A 138 -23.60 -13.27 -3.18
CA ALA A 138 -22.15 -13.14 -3.08
C ALA A 138 -21.66 -13.43 -1.65
N GLU A 139 -22.30 -12.88 -0.62
CA GLU A 139 -21.96 -13.14 0.78
C GLU A 139 -22.03 -14.64 1.11
N LYS A 140 -23.10 -15.31 0.66
CA LYS A 140 -23.28 -16.76 0.85
C LYS A 140 -22.19 -17.59 0.15
N LYS A 141 -21.65 -17.12 -0.97
CA LYS A 141 -20.69 -17.86 -1.81
C LYS A 141 -19.23 -17.47 -1.59
N CYS A 142 -18.96 -16.25 -1.13
CA CYS A 142 -17.60 -15.73 -0.98
C CYS A 142 -17.12 -15.75 0.48
N ILE A 143 -17.97 -15.40 1.44
CA ILE A 143 -17.57 -15.22 2.84
C ILE A 143 -17.73 -16.51 3.64
N GLY A 144 -18.85 -17.22 3.45
CA GLY A 144 -19.18 -18.43 4.23
C GLY A 144 -18.94 -19.75 3.50
N ALA A 145 -18.27 -19.76 2.35
CA ALA A 145 -18.18 -20.98 1.53
C ALA A 145 -17.20 -22.01 2.12
N GLN A 146 -17.69 -23.25 2.27
CA GLN A 146 -16.87 -24.41 2.54
C GLN A 146 -17.18 -25.51 1.51
N PRO A 147 -16.19 -25.95 0.70
CA PRO A 147 -14.82 -25.42 0.59
C PRO A 147 -14.78 -23.99 -0.01
N PRO A 148 -13.67 -23.25 0.16
CA PRO A 148 -13.48 -21.95 -0.48
C PRO A 148 -13.63 -22.05 -2.00
N LEU A 149 -14.14 -20.98 -2.62
CA LEU A 149 -14.21 -20.89 -4.09
C LEU A 149 -12.82 -20.95 -4.71
N ASP A 150 -12.72 -21.58 -5.88
CA ASP A 150 -11.48 -21.51 -6.67
C ASP A 150 -11.18 -20.08 -7.13
N HIS A 151 -9.91 -19.80 -7.41
CA HIS A 151 -9.45 -18.46 -7.78
C HIS A 151 -10.18 -17.89 -9.02
N ALA A 152 -10.54 -18.74 -9.99
CA ALA A 152 -11.23 -18.28 -11.20
C ALA A 152 -12.66 -17.79 -10.87
N LEU A 153 -13.38 -18.52 -10.03
CA LEU A 153 -14.70 -18.12 -9.55
C LEU A 153 -14.66 -16.87 -8.68
N GLN A 154 -13.67 -16.77 -7.78
CA GLN A 154 -13.46 -15.54 -7.02
C GLN A 154 -13.27 -14.33 -7.94
N GLY A 155 -12.52 -14.49 -9.03
CA GLY A 155 -12.31 -13.44 -10.03
C GLY A 155 -13.61 -12.93 -10.68
N ILE A 156 -14.61 -13.79 -10.88
CA ILE A 156 -15.93 -13.38 -11.40
C ILE A 156 -16.65 -12.46 -10.42
N PHE A 157 -16.61 -12.80 -9.12
CA PHE A 157 -17.17 -11.96 -8.06
C PHE A 157 -16.42 -10.63 -7.93
N ILE A 158 -15.09 -10.64 -8.05
CA ILE A 158 -14.29 -9.41 -8.06
C ILE A 158 -14.70 -8.49 -9.21
N VAL A 159 -14.88 -9.02 -10.43
CA VAL A 159 -15.39 -8.24 -11.57
C VAL A 159 -16.78 -7.70 -11.27
N MET A 160 -17.67 -8.49 -10.67
CA MET A 160 -18.99 -8.01 -10.23
C MET A 160 -18.86 -6.84 -9.25
N PHE A 161 -18.04 -6.94 -8.20
CA PHE A 161 -17.87 -5.89 -7.19
C PHE A 161 -17.24 -4.60 -7.72
N VAL A 162 -16.36 -4.71 -8.72
CA VAL A 162 -15.80 -3.54 -9.43
C VAL A 162 -16.89 -2.82 -10.22
N ASN A 163 -17.75 -3.57 -10.90
CA ASN A 163 -18.77 -3.02 -11.77
C ASN A 163 -20.01 -2.53 -11.02
N LEU A 164 -20.35 -3.18 -9.90
CA LEU A 164 -21.58 -2.96 -9.15
C LEU A 164 -21.25 -2.68 -7.69
N SER A 165 -21.15 -1.40 -7.31
CA SER A 165 -20.84 -1.03 -5.91
C SER A 165 -21.93 -1.48 -4.95
N GLY A 166 -23.20 -1.44 -5.38
CA GLY A 166 -24.34 -1.91 -4.61
C GLY A 166 -24.32 -3.42 -4.31
N ALA A 167 -23.60 -4.24 -5.10
CA ALA A 167 -23.54 -5.68 -4.89
C ALA A 167 -22.42 -6.13 -3.93
N ARG A 168 -21.62 -5.19 -3.40
CA ARG A 168 -20.50 -5.50 -2.49
C ARG A 168 -21.00 -6.00 -1.13
N PRO A 169 -20.32 -6.98 -0.51
CA PRO A 169 -20.66 -7.44 0.83
C PRO A 169 -20.66 -6.32 1.87
N LEU A 170 -21.58 -6.37 2.84
CA LEU A 170 -21.66 -5.38 3.93
C LEU A 170 -20.73 -5.72 5.10
N ALA A 171 -20.40 -7.01 5.29
CA ALA A 171 -19.44 -7.46 6.29
C ALA A 171 -18.01 -7.10 5.85
N VAL A 172 -17.60 -5.86 6.12
CA VAL A 172 -16.34 -5.28 5.61
C VAL A 172 -15.11 -6.11 5.98
N ASN A 173 -15.06 -6.65 7.21
CA ASN A 173 -13.93 -7.48 7.64
C ASN A 173 -13.78 -8.74 6.78
N ASP A 174 -14.86 -9.50 6.62
CA ASP A 174 -14.85 -10.73 5.84
C ASP A 174 -14.65 -10.44 4.33
N TYR A 175 -15.13 -9.29 3.87
CA TYR A 175 -14.89 -8.83 2.52
C TYR A 175 -13.43 -8.50 2.27
N VAL A 176 -12.79 -7.76 3.19
CA VAL A 176 -11.35 -7.48 3.15
C VAL A 176 -10.56 -8.79 3.18
N GLN A 177 -10.92 -9.73 4.05
CA GLN A 177 -10.32 -11.06 4.07
C GLN A 177 -10.43 -11.75 2.70
N PHE A 178 -11.63 -11.83 2.14
CA PHE A 178 -11.85 -12.44 0.82
C PHE A 178 -10.96 -11.82 -0.27
N LEU A 179 -10.81 -10.49 -0.27
CA LEU A 179 -9.95 -9.80 -1.24
C LEU A 179 -8.46 -10.10 -1.03
N VAL A 180 -7.98 -10.13 0.22
CA VAL A 180 -6.59 -10.48 0.52
C VAL A 180 -6.31 -11.94 0.18
N ASP A 181 -7.22 -12.86 0.50
CA ASP A 181 -7.11 -14.30 0.21
C ASP A 181 -7.09 -14.55 -1.31
N HIS A 182 -7.86 -13.78 -2.08
CA HIS A 182 -7.80 -13.83 -3.55
C HIS A 182 -6.43 -13.40 -4.07
N ILE A 183 -5.89 -12.28 -3.58
CA ILE A 183 -4.56 -11.78 -3.96
C ILE A 183 -3.48 -12.81 -3.59
N ALA A 184 -3.59 -13.43 -2.41
CA ALA A 184 -2.66 -14.45 -1.94
C ALA A 184 -2.72 -15.75 -2.78
N SER A 185 -3.92 -16.14 -3.24
CA SER A 185 -4.11 -17.37 -4.00
C SER A 185 -3.80 -17.23 -5.50
N SER A 186 -3.28 -16.07 -5.92
CA SER A 186 -2.90 -15.81 -7.31
C SER A 186 -1.89 -16.87 -7.81
N PRO A 187 -2.19 -17.60 -8.90
CA PRO A 187 -1.29 -18.62 -9.45
C PRO A 187 0.05 -18.03 -9.91
N VAL A 188 1.13 -18.79 -9.69
CA VAL A 188 2.50 -18.38 -10.05
C VAL A 188 2.69 -18.36 -11.57
N ALA A 189 3.41 -17.34 -12.03
CA ALA A 189 3.59 -16.95 -13.42
C ALA A 189 4.34 -17.98 -14.29
N SER A 190 3.59 -18.89 -14.92
CA SER A 190 4.01 -19.56 -16.16
C SER A 190 2.81 -20.26 -16.82
N GLY A 191 2.01 -19.53 -17.60
CA GLY A 191 0.94 -20.14 -18.39
C GLY A 191 0.01 -19.16 -19.13
N PRO A 192 -0.76 -19.67 -20.12
CA PRO A 192 -1.80 -18.91 -20.81
C PRO A 192 -2.98 -18.67 -19.85
N GLY A 193 -2.96 -17.53 -19.16
CA GLY A 193 -3.89 -17.19 -18.06
C GLY A 193 -3.32 -16.16 -17.07
N GLN A 194 -2.04 -15.79 -17.23
CA GLN A 194 -1.37 -14.80 -16.40
C GLN A 194 -2.04 -13.42 -16.44
N GLU A 195 -2.40 -12.92 -17.63
CA GLU A 195 -2.95 -11.57 -17.77
C GLU A 195 -4.31 -11.42 -17.06
N SER A 196 -5.18 -12.43 -17.17
CA SER A 196 -6.49 -12.42 -16.51
C SER A 196 -6.35 -12.53 -14.98
N SER A 197 -5.44 -13.38 -14.50
CA SER A 197 -5.14 -13.48 -13.06
C SER A 197 -4.55 -12.17 -12.52
N GLN A 198 -3.57 -11.58 -13.20
CA GLN A 198 -3.00 -10.29 -12.79
C GLN A 198 -4.03 -9.17 -12.80
N GLN A 199 -4.94 -9.14 -13.79
CA GLN A 199 -6.02 -8.17 -13.83
C GLN A 199 -7.00 -8.38 -12.66
N SER A 200 -7.30 -9.63 -12.31
CA SER A 200 -8.14 -9.96 -11.16
C SER A 200 -7.52 -9.49 -9.84
N THR A 201 -6.22 -9.74 -9.64
CA THR A 201 -5.47 -9.25 -8.47
C THR A 201 -5.47 -7.72 -8.41
N LYS A 202 -5.24 -7.04 -9.54
CA LYS A 202 -5.32 -5.56 -9.61
C LYS A 202 -6.71 -5.04 -9.24
N ASN A 203 -7.76 -5.70 -9.71
CA ASN A 203 -9.13 -5.35 -9.37
C ASN A 203 -9.42 -5.57 -7.87
N ALA A 204 -8.91 -6.64 -7.27
CA ALA A 204 -9.02 -6.87 -5.82
C ALA A 204 -8.29 -5.78 -5.02
N THR A 205 -7.09 -5.39 -5.42
CA THR A 205 -6.35 -4.27 -4.80
C THR A 205 -7.09 -2.94 -4.94
N LEU A 206 -7.75 -2.70 -6.09
CA LEU A 206 -8.59 -1.52 -6.28
C LEU A 206 -9.78 -1.51 -5.30
N LEU A 207 -10.44 -2.64 -5.11
CA LEU A 207 -11.56 -2.76 -4.16
C LEU A 207 -11.09 -2.55 -2.72
N LEU A 208 -9.94 -3.11 -2.33
CA LEU A 208 -9.34 -2.84 -1.01
C LEU A 208 -9.06 -1.35 -0.80
N ARG A 209 -8.52 -0.67 -1.83
CA ARG A 209 -8.30 0.78 -1.77
C ARG A 209 -9.60 1.54 -1.55
N GLN A 210 -10.67 1.17 -2.25
CA GLN A 210 -11.98 1.78 -2.05
C GLN A 210 -12.49 1.56 -0.63
N CYS A 211 -12.30 0.38 -0.03
CA CYS A 211 -12.63 0.15 1.37
C CYS A 211 -11.86 1.10 2.33
N TRP A 212 -10.59 1.39 2.04
CA TRP A 212 -9.77 2.33 2.83
C TRP A 212 -10.17 3.79 2.59
N GLU A 213 -10.58 4.15 1.37
CA GLU A 213 -11.07 5.49 1.02
C GLU A 213 -12.43 5.78 1.66
N ASP A 214 -13.33 4.79 1.70
CA ASP A 214 -14.64 4.89 2.35
C ASP A 214 -14.51 5.13 3.86
N ARG A 215 -13.61 4.37 4.52
CA ARG A 215 -13.25 4.55 5.93
C ARG A 215 -11.77 4.22 6.15
N PRO A 216 -10.91 5.21 6.47
CA PRO A 216 -9.47 5.01 6.71
C PRO A 216 -9.15 3.91 7.73
N ASP A 217 -9.99 3.76 8.77
CA ASP A 217 -9.81 2.75 9.83
C ASP A 217 -9.91 1.31 9.33
N ASN A 218 -10.56 1.08 8.17
CA ASN A 218 -10.67 -0.26 7.56
C ASN A 218 -9.30 -0.84 7.18
N VAL A 219 -8.24 -0.04 7.08
CA VAL A 219 -6.89 -0.56 6.82
C VAL A 219 -6.44 -1.52 7.93
N VAL A 220 -6.88 -1.30 9.17
CA VAL A 220 -6.55 -2.15 10.32
C VAL A 220 -7.11 -3.55 10.12
N LEU A 221 -8.22 -3.70 9.38
CA LEU A 221 -8.77 -5.01 9.02
C LEU A 221 -7.87 -5.76 8.03
N THR A 222 -7.06 -5.05 7.24
CA THR A 222 -6.13 -5.66 6.26
C THR A 222 -4.86 -6.20 6.93
N LEU A 223 -4.41 -5.55 8.02
CA LEU A 223 -3.14 -5.87 8.71
C LEU A 223 -3.05 -7.33 9.22
N PRO A 224 -4.06 -7.89 9.92
CA PRO A 224 -4.02 -9.29 10.37
C PRO A 224 -3.81 -10.27 9.23
N HIS A 225 -4.49 -10.07 8.10
CA HIS A 225 -4.41 -10.97 6.95
C HIS A 225 -3.07 -10.84 6.22
N LEU A 226 -2.54 -9.62 6.06
CA LEU A 226 -1.19 -9.41 5.53
C LEU A 226 -0.14 -10.10 6.40
N LEU A 227 -0.18 -9.89 7.71
CA LEU A 227 0.78 -10.49 8.64
C LEU A 227 0.62 -12.01 8.72
N PHE A 228 -0.59 -12.55 8.58
CA PHE A 228 -0.82 -13.99 8.48
C PHE A 228 -0.02 -14.59 7.31
N TYR A 229 -0.18 -14.05 6.09
CA TYR A 229 0.55 -14.54 4.92
C TYR A 229 2.06 -14.27 5.00
N LEU A 230 2.47 -13.13 5.54
CA LEU A 230 3.87 -12.80 5.74
C LEU A 230 4.54 -13.65 6.82
N SER A 231 3.80 -14.16 7.80
CA SER A 231 4.34 -14.98 8.91
C SER A 231 4.23 -16.49 8.67
N ASP A 232 3.58 -16.93 7.59
CA ASP A 232 3.40 -18.35 7.28
C ASP A 232 4.76 -19.01 6.98
N THR A 233 5.17 -19.99 7.79
CA THR A 233 6.43 -20.75 7.62
C THR A 233 6.27 -21.98 6.72
N GLN A 234 5.04 -22.41 6.43
CA GLN A 234 4.77 -23.64 5.68
C GLN A 234 4.72 -23.40 4.18
N LYS A 235 4.27 -22.21 3.75
CA LYS A 235 4.14 -21.84 2.35
C LYS A 235 5.04 -20.65 2.00
N GLU A 236 5.49 -20.62 0.75
CA GLU A 236 6.16 -19.44 0.20
C GLU A 236 5.16 -18.29 0.11
N CYS A 237 5.55 -17.10 0.58
CA CYS A 237 4.68 -15.94 0.53
C CYS A 237 4.54 -15.45 -0.92
N PRO A 238 3.32 -15.35 -1.47
CA PRO A 238 3.11 -14.91 -2.84
C PRO A 238 3.63 -13.48 -3.06
N LEU A 239 4.30 -13.23 -4.19
CA LEU A 239 4.74 -11.86 -4.56
C LEU A 239 3.57 -10.88 -4.65
N ALA A 240 2.36 -11.35 -4.95
CA ALA A 240 1.16 -10.53 -4.97
C ALA A 240 0.86 -9.88 -3.60
N ILE A 241 1.23 -10.52 -2.48
CA ILE A 241 1.14 -9.93 -1.15
C ILE A 241 2.13 -8.76 -0.99
N GLY A 242 3.37 -8.92 -1.46
CA GLY A 242 4.33 -7.81 -1.46
C GLY A 242 3.87 -6.61 -2.32
N GLN A 243 3.23 -6.89 -3.46
CA GLN A 243 2.62 -5.85 -4.30
C GLN A 243 1.45 -5.17 -3.59
N LEU A 244 0.65 -5.91 -2.82
CA LEU A 244 -0.41 -5.35 -1.99
C LEU A 244 0.17 -4.44 -0.91
N VAL A 245 1.23 -4.86 -0.20
CA VAL A 245 1.93 -4.03 0.81
C VAL A 245 2.38 -2.70 0.19
N GLY A 246 3.02 -2.73 -0.98
CA GLY A 246 3.42 -1.52 -1.69
C GLY A 246 2.25 -0.67 -2.24
N ALA A 247 1.06 -1.26 -2.36
CA ALA A 247 -0.15 -0.55 -2.77
C ALA A 247 -0.89 0.14 -1.61
N VAL A 248 -0.58 -0.21 -0.35
CA VAL A 248 -1.15 0.44 0.82
C VAL A 248 -0.54 1.85 0.98
N PRO A 249 -1.36 2.90 1.08
CA PRO A 249 -0.84 4.26 1.23
C PRO A 249 0.04 4.46 2.49
N PRO A 250 1.16 5.22 2.41
CA PRO A 250 2.12 5.34 3.51
C PRO A 250 1.54 5.96 4.80
N ASN A 251 0.51 6.80 4.72
CA ASN A 251 -0.15 7.38 5.88
C ASN A 251 -0.76 6.31 6.82
N PHE A 252 -1.01 5.11 6.30
CA PHE A 252 -1.55 4.01 7.08
C PHE A 252 -0.53 3.23 7.90
N THR A 253 0.79 3.46 7.72
CA THR A 253 1.79 2.81 8.57
C THR A 253 1.72 3.29 10.01
N SER A 254 1.09 4.44 10.27
CA SER A 254 0.77 4.92 11.61
C SER A 254 -0.11 3.96 12.43
N TYR A 255 -0.86 3.06 11.78
CA TYR A 255 -1.67 2.04 12.46
C TYR A 255 -0.89 0.77 12.80
N VAL A 256 0.31 0.58 12.23
CA VAL A 256 1.11 -0.63 12.43
C VAL A 256 1.65 -0.71 13.85
N GLU A 257 2.19 0.39 14.39
CA GLU A 257 2.69 0.41 15.76
C GLU A 257 1.58 0.13 16.79
N PRO A 258 0.43 0.84 16.81
CA PRO A 258 -0.68 0.51 17.70
C PRO A 258 -1.17 -0.95 17.57
N PHE A 259 -1.19 -1.48 16.35
CA PHE A 259 -1.54 -2.87 16.11
C PHE A 259 -0.56 -3.83 16.80
N ILE A 260 0.76 -3.59 16.65
CA ILE A 260 1.80 -4.42 17.29
C ILE A 260 1.76 -4.28 18.81
N GLN A 261 1.50 -3.09 19.35
CA GLN A 261 1.32 -2.86 20.78
C GLN A 261 0.13 -3.64 21.36
N GLY A 262 -0.89 -3.93 20.54
CA GLY A 262 -2.04 -4.75 20.91
C GLY A 262 -1.81 -6.26 20.80
N MET A 263 -0.70 -6.72 20.23
CA MET A 263 -0.41 -8.15 20.10
C MET A 263 0.03 -8.77 21.43
N ASP A 264 -0.23 -10.07 21.59
CA ASP A 264 0.35 -10.82 22.71
C ASP A 264 1.89 -10.85 22.59
N ARG A 265 2.58 -10.56 23.70
CA ARG A 265 4.04 -10.52 23.74
C ARG A 265 4.66 -11.84 23.29
N SER A 266 4.02 -12.97 23.60
CA SER A 266 4.48 -14.29 23.19
C SER A 266 4.40 -14.53 21.67
N ALA A 267 3.69 -13.69 20.92
CA ALA A 267 3.55 -13.76 19.48
C ALA A 267 4.48 -12.81 18.71
N LEU A 268 5.11 -11.83 19.38
CA LEU A 268 5.95 -10.80 18.73
C LEU A 268 7.14 -11.39 17.95
N TRP A 269 7.71 -12.52 18.41
CA TRP A 269 8.79 -13.21 17.69
C TRP A 269 8.40 -13.61 16.27
N ARG A 270 7.12 -13.82 15.99
CA ARG A 270 6.64 -14.18 14.64
C ARG A 270 6.87 -13.05 13.63
N LEU A 271 6.98 -11.79 14.09
CA LEU A 271 7.22 -10.62 13.23
C LEU A 271 8.63 -10.59 12.62
N GLN A 272 9.57 -11.40 13.13
CA GLN A 272 10.90 -11.51 12.54
C GLN A 272 10.85 -12.00 11.07
N LEU A 273 9.96 -12.96 10.76
CA LEU A 273 9.84 -13.51 9.41
C LEU A 273 9.21 -12.52 8.41
N PRO A 274 8.09 -11.84 8.72
CA PRO A 274 7.58 -10.73 7.92
C PRO A 274 8.65 -9.69 7.59
N VAL A 275 9.40 -9.20 8.59
CA VAL A 275 10.45 -8.20 8.35
C VAL A 275 11.54 -8.75 7.44
N GLN A 276 11.98 -9.99 7.67
CA GLN A 276 12.95 -10.65 6.81
C GLN A 276 12.47 -10.75 5.35
N ARG A 277 11.22 -11.15 5.12
CA ARG A 277 10.62 -11.28 3.78
C ARG A 277 10.52 -9.94 3.07
N LEU A 278 10.08 -8.90 3.77
CA LEU A 278 10.00 -7.55 3.22
C LEU A 278 11.39 -7.03 2.84
N ILE A 279 12.42 -7.26 3.68
CA ILE A 279 13.82 -6.95 3.35
C ILE A 279 14.28 -7.73 2.12
N ASP A 280 13.92 -9.01 2.00
CA ASP A 280 14.27 -9.84 0.86
C ASP A 280 13.65 -9.31 -0.44
N TRP A 281 12.48 -8.68 -0.36
CA TRP A 281 11.77 -8.07 -1.49
C TRP A 281 12.21 -6.65 -1.83
N LEU A 282 13.13 -6.01 -1.10
CA LEU A 282 13.72 -4.73 -1.51
C LEU A 282 14.39 -4.79 -2.89
N VAL A 283 14.70 -5.99 -3.39
CA VAL A 283 15.24 -6.21 -4.74
C VAL A 283 14.17 -6.08 -5.84
N THR A 284 12.89 -6.16 -5.50
CA THR A 284 11.77 -6.19 -6.45
C THR A 284 11.38 -4.78 -6.87
N LYS A 285 11.16 -4.56 -8.17
CA LYS A 285 10.86 -3.23 -8.72
C LYS A 285 9.41 -2.77 -8.50
N ASP A 286 8.48 -3.71 -8.41
CA ASP A 286 7.03 -3.45 -8.44
C ASP A 286 6.42 -3.32 -7.04
N MET A 287 7.21 -2.92 -6.05
CA MET A 287 6.78 -2.82 -4.65
C MET A 287 7.34 -1.56 -3.97
N PRO A 288 6.96 -0.36 -4.44
CA PRO A 288 7.44 0.88 -3.85
C PRO A 288 6.93 1.05 -2.42
N GLY A 289 7.73 1.67 -1.54
CA GLY A 289 7.29 2.03 -0.19
C GLY A 289 7.35 0.86 0.82
N ILE A 290 7.88 -0.29 0.42
CA ILE A 290 8.14 -1.43 1.34
C ILE A 290 9.05 -0.99 2.50
N GLY A 291 9.96 -0.04 2.29
CA GLY A 291 10.86 0.44 3.33
C GLY A 291 10.11 1.05 4.52
N VAL A 292 9.01 1.77 4.26
CA VAL A 292 8.18 2.36 5.32
C VAL A 292 7.55 1.27 6.18
N TRP A 293 7.05 0.20 5.56
CA TRP A 293 6.47 -0.95 6.27
C TRP A 293 7.49 -1.67 7.14
N ILE A 294 8.69 -1.91 6.62
CA ILE A 294 9.78 -2.52 7.38
C ILE A 294 10.07 -1.69 8.62
N VAL A 295 10.28 -0.38 8.45
CA VAL A 295 10.60 0.53 9.56
C VAL A 295 9.46 0.58 10.57
N SER A 296 8.20 0.70 10.16
CA SER A 296 7.08 0.76 11.09
C SER A 296 6.88 -0.53 11.89
N ILE A 297 7.15 -1.71 11.32
CA ILE A 297 7.14 -2.97 12.09
C ILE A 297 8.30 -2.99 13.08
N MET A 298 9.50 -2.55 12.67
CA MET A 298 10.67 -2.50 13.53
C MET A 298 10.51 -1.50 14.69
N GLU A 299 9.96 -0.33 14.43
CA GLU A 299 9.61 0.67 15.46
C GLU A 299 8.57 0.12 16.43
N GLY A 300 7.55 -0.59 15.92
CA GLY A 300 6.58 -1.32 16.76
C GLY A 300 7.25 -2.33 17.70
N LEU A 301 8.17 -3.17 17.18
CA LEU A 301 8.97 -4.09 18.00
C LEU A 301 9.84 -3.35 19.03
N ALA A 302 10.45 -2.23 18.66
CA ALA A 302 11.26 -1.41 19.55
C ALA A 302 10.42 -0.83 20.70
N SER A 303 9.20 -0.37 20.39
CA SER A 303 8.25 0.15 21.39
C SER A 303 7.85 -0.90 22.44
N GLN A 304 7.88 -2.19 22.07
CA GLN A 304 7.62 -3.33 22.95
C GLN A 304 8.89 -3.86 23.64
N GLY A 305 10.05 -3.24 23.41
CA GLY A 305 11.32 -3.64 24.00
C GLY A 305 11.94 -4.91 23.42
N GLU A 306 11.50 -5.33 22.21
CA GLU A 306 11.99 -6.55 21.55
C GLU A 306 13.32 -6.32 20.80
N PHE A 307 14.32 -5.79 21.52
CA PHE A 307 15.62 -5.41 20.96
C PHE A 307 16.48 -6.59 20.49
N ILE A 308 16.25 -7.79 21.03
CA ILE A 308 16.97 -9.00 20.60
C ILE A 308 16.61 -9.33 19.15
N ILE A 309 15.30 -9.30 18.81
CA ILE A 309 14.81 -9.55 17.45
C ILE A 309 15.39 -8.51 16.49
N LEU A 310 15.34 -7.23 16.87
CA LEU A 310 15.86 -6.12 16.07
C LEU A 310 17.36 -6.25 15.81
N ARG A 311 18.11 -6.66 16.83
CA ARG A 311 19.55 -6.96 16.71
C ARG A 311 19.82 -8.07 15.72
N GLU A 312 19.13 -9.20 15.82
CA GLU A 312 19.32 -10.32 14.88
C GLU A 312 19.00 -9.92 13.43
N LEU A 313 17.93 -9.13 13.24
CA LEU A 313 17.56 -8.58 11.94
C LEU A 313 18.64 -7.65 11.40
N ALA A 314 19.20 -6.77 12.24
CA ALA A 314 20.28 -5.86 11.89
C ALA A 314 21.54 -6.61 11.47
N ASP A 315 22.04 -7.52 12.32
CA ASP A 315 23.27 -8.28 12.08
C ASP A 315 23.21 -9.09 10.78
N LYS A 316 22.04 -9.68 10.48
CA LYS A 316 21.83 -10.48 9.28
C LYS A 316 21.68 -9.66 8.00
N ASN A 317 21.07 -8.47 8.08
CA ASN A 317 20.57 -7.77 6.89
C ASN A 317 21.28 -6.45 6.54
N ALA A 318 22.03 -5.83 7.46
CA ALA A 318 22.58 -4.49 7.22
C ALA A 318 23.42 -4.39 5.93
N TYR A 319 24.32 -5.34 5.68
CA TYR A 319 25.11 -5.38 4.43
C TYR A 319 24.26 -5.66 3.20
N LYS A 320 23.25 -6.53 3.32
CA LYS A 320 22.33 -6.87 2.23
C LYS A 320 21.56 -5.64 1.76
N ILE A 321 21.09 -4.83 2.71
CA ILE A 321 20.35 -3.59 2.47
C ILE A 321 21.28 -2.51 1.91
N ALA A 322 22.48 -2.33 2.49
CA ALA A 322 23.46 -1.38 2.00
C ALA A 322 23.82 -1.60 0.51
N ARG A 323 23.94 -2.87 0.08
CA ARG A 323 24.16 -3.20 -1.34
C ARG A 323 23.03 -2.76 -2.27
N GLN A 324 21.79 -2.63 -1.76
CA GLN A 324 20.66 -2.18 -2.58
C GLN A 324 20.77 -0.70 -2.98
N LEU A 325 21.51 0.12 -2.24
CA LEU A 325 21.72 1.54 -2.54
C LEU A 325 22.46 1.78 -3.87
N ALA A 326 23.15 0.77 -4.40
CA ALA A 326 23.75 0.82 -5.73
C ALA A 326 22.72 0.90 -6.86
N PHE A 327 21.45 0.54 -6.60
CA PHE A 327 20.39 0.51 -7.61
C PHE A 327 19.44 1.69 -7.40
N LEU A 328 19.38 2.61 -8.37
CA LEU A 328 18.64 3.88 -8.31
C LEU A 328 17.20 3.73 -7.76
N HIS A 329 16.42 2.80 -8.32
CA HIS A 329 15.02 2.57 -7.96
C HIS A 329 14.80 2.01 -6.54
N ARG A 330 15.85 1.53 -5.87
CA ARG A 330 15.78 0.93 -4.51
C ARG A 330 16.31 1.87 -3.44
N ARG A 331 16.95 2.98 -3.82
CA ARG A 331 17.67 3.87 -2.91
C ARG A 331 16.80 4.39 -1.78
N VAL A 332 15.58 4.85 -2.10
CA VAL A 332 14.67 5.45 -1.11
C VAL A 332 14.32 4.46 0.00
N ASP A 333 13.78 3.29 -0.36
CA ASP A 333 13.38 2.27 0.61
C ASP A 333 14.60 1.67 1.33
N ALA A 334 15.67 1.34 0.60
CA ALA A 334 16.86 0.76 1.21
C ALA A 334 17.57 1.72 2.18
N LEU A 335 17.62 3.02 1.87
CA LEU A 335 18.25 4.02 2.72
C LEU A 335 17.44 4.28 3.99
N LEU A 336 16.11 4.27 3.88
CA LEU A 336 15.19 4.38 5.01
C LEU A 336 15.40 3.23 6.01
N VAL A 337 15.38 1.99 5.51
CA VAL A 337 15.60 0.80 6.37
C VAL A 337 17.02 0.77 6.93
N LEU A 338 18.03 1.10 6.12
CA LEU A 338 19.42 1.12 6.58
C LEU A 338 19.63 2.17 7.67
N ARG A 339 19.03 3.36 7.55
CA ARG A 339 19.09 4.40 8.58
C ARG A 339 18.45 3.93 9.88
N CYS A 340 17.28 3.29 9.82
CA CYS A 340 16.62 2.71 10.99
C CYS A 340 17.51 1.67 11.69
N ILE A 341 18.08 0.74 10.93
CA ILE A 341 19.00 -0.28 11.47
C ILE A 341 20.23 0.37 12.12
N LEU A 342 20.92 1.27 11.40
CA LEU A 342 22.21 1.77 11.87
C LEU A 342 22.12 2.79 13.00
N LEU A 343 21.00 3.51 13.11
CA LEU A 343 20.78 4.48 14.18
C LEU A 343 20.03 3.88 15.38
N GLY A 344 19.33 2.75 15.21
CA GLY A 344 18.69 2.03 16.31
C GLY A 344 19.56 0.93 16.92
N TYR A 345 20.55 0.44 16.18
CA TYR A 345 21.53 -0.55 16.64
C TYR A 345 22.84 0.16 17.00
N HIS A 346 23.42 -0.12 18.17
CA HIS A 346 24.69 0.50 18.61
C HIS A 346 25.73 -0.49 19.12
N HIS A 347 25.60 -1.78 18.81
CA HIS A 347 26.37 -2.83 19.47
C HIS A 347 27.54 -3.40 18.65
N SER A 348 27.84 -2.88 17.45
CA SER A 348 28.87 -3.43 16.57
C SER A 348 29.65 -2.36 15.79
N ASP A 349 30.70 -1.83 16.40
CA ASP A 349 31.61 -0.84 15.78
C ASP A 349 32.18 -1.31 14.44
N VAL A 350 32.46 -2.62 14.33
CA VAL A 350 32.98 -3.26 13.11
C VAL A 350 31.95 -3.17 11.97
N LEU A 351 30.67 -3.41 12.26
CA LEU A 351 29.60 -3.29 11.28
C LEU A 351 29.47 -1.84 10.78
N PHE A 352 29.49 -0.86 11.69
CA PHE A 352 29.41 0.56 11.34
C PHE A 352 30.59 1.03 10.52
N LYS A 353 31.81 0.64 10.89
CA LYS A 353 33.03 0.96 10.14
C LYS A 353 32.99 0.40 8.72
N ASN A 354 32.62 -0.87 8.55
CA ASN A 354 32.56 -1.48 7.23
C ASN A 354 31.46 -0.89 6.35
N ILE A 355 30.29 -0.60 6.92
CA ILE A 355 29.18 -0.01 6.15
C ILE A 355 29.50 1.43 5.77
N SER A 356 30.01 2.25 6.71
CA SER A 356 30.40 3.65 6.41
C SER A 356 31.48 3.74 5.33
N GLN A 357 32.47 2.85 5.34
CA GLN A 357 33.44 2.73 4.24
C GLN A 357 32.78 2.34 2.91
N GLY A 358 31.79 1.44 2.95
CA GLY A 358 31.04 1.00 1.78
C GLY A 358 30.06 2.02 1.21
N LEU A 359 29.66 3.05 1.97
CA LEU A 359 28.77 4.12 1.51
C LEU A 359 29.48 5.08 0.55
N ILE A 360 30.78 5.37 0.74
CA ILE A 360 31.52 6.35 -0.05
C ILE A 360 31.58 5.98 -1.55
N PRO A 361 31.89 4.73 -1.94
CA PRO A 361 31.86 4.31 -3.34
C PRO A 361 30.53 4.55 -4.06
N LEU A 362 29.40 4.62 -3.35
CA LEU A 362 28.08 4.89 -3.94
C LEU A 362 27.93 6.33 -4.46
N LEU A 363 28.77 7.25 -3.98
CA LEU A 363 28.75 8.65 -4.37
C LEU A 363 29.53 8.90 -5.67
N VAL A 364 30.48 8.04 -6.01
CA VAL A 364 31.34 8.19 -7.22
C VAL A 364 30.54 8.25 -8.53
N PRO A 365 29.49 7.42 -8.75
CA PRO A 365 28.71 7.46 -9.99
C PRO A 365 27.71 8.63 -10.08
N CYS A 366 27.53 9.43 -9.03
CA CYS A 366 26.49 10.48 -8.98
C CYS A 366 26.80 11.63 -9.96
N ARG A 367 25.82 12.05 -10.77
CA ARG A 367 26.01 13.00 -11.89
C ARG A 367 25.51 14.42 -11.60
N LYS A 368 25.40 14.81 -10.33
CA LYS A 368 24.87 16.12 -9.87
C LYS A 368 23.43 16.44 -10.34
N THR A 369 22.64 15.44 -10.72
CA THR A 369 21.20 15.63 -10.94
C THR A 369 20.50 15.97 -9.60
N PRO A 370 19.29 16.55 -9.60
CA PRO A 370 18.57 16.82 -8.36
C PRO A 370 18.39 15.57 -7.49
N GLU A 371 18.03 14.44 -8.09
CA GLU A 371 17.86 13.14 -7.43
C GLU A 371 19.18 12.59 -6.87
N ASP A 372 20.28 12.66 -7.64
CA ASP A 372 21.59 12.23 -7.16
C ASP A 372 22.12 13.13 -6.05
N ARG A 373 21.78 14.43 -6.06
CA ARG A 373 22.14 15.37 -4.98
C ARG A 373 21.39 15.06 -3.70
N GLU A 374 20.09 14.79 -3.78
CA GLU A 374 19.27 14.41 -2.62
C GLU A 374 19.79 13.10 -2.00
N PHE A 375 19.98 12.07 -2.83
CA PHE A 375 20.56 10.80 -2.39
C PHE A 375 21.95 10.97 -1.77
N ALA A 376 22.84 11.70 -2.44
CA ALA A 376 24.19 11.93 -1.95
C ALA A 376 24.20 12.73 -0.64
N ALA A 377 23.30 13.69 -0.47
CA ALA A 377 23.13 14.43 0.78
C ALA A 377 22.72 13.50 1.92
N ASP A 378 21.73 12.61 1.70
CA ASP A 378 21.29 11.67 2.72
C ASP A 378 22.37 10.64 3.09
N VAL A 379 23.09 10.10 2.10
CA VAL A 379 24.19 9.16 2.33
C VAL A 379 25.36 9.83 3.06
N CYS A 380 25.74 11.04 2.67
CA CYS A 380 26.77 11.82 3.37
C CYS A 380 26.34 12.12 4.81
N SER A 381 25.08 12.50 5.02
CA SER A 381 24.54 12.75 6.36
C SER A 381 24.60 11.49 7.21
N LEU A 382 24.18 10.34 6.68
CA LEU A 382 24.24 9.07 7.41
C LEU A 382 25.69 8.69 7.75
N ALA A 383 26.60 8.76 6.78
CA ALA A 383 28.01 8.47 7.01
C ALA A 383 28.63 9.39 8.07
N GLN A 384 28.32 10.69 8.04
CA GLN A 384 28.78 11.65 9.04
C GLN A 384 28.25 11.33 10.44
N THR A 385 26.95 11.01 10.57
CA THR A 385 26.35 10.60 11.84
C THR A 385 27.04 9.36 12.42
N LEU A 386 27.35 8.37 11.58
CA LEU A 386 28.06 7.16 12.02
C LEU A 386 29.50 7.44 12.43
N VAL A 387 30.19 8.32 11.71
CA VAL A 387 31.56 8.75 12.05
C VAL A 387 31.60 9.44 13.40
N ILE A 388 30.63 10.34 13.68
CA ILE A 388 30.51 11.02 14.97
C ILE A 388 30.23 10.02 16.09
N HIS A 389 29.30 9.08 15.88
CA HIS A 389 28.91 8.13 16.92
C HIS A 389 29.95 7.06 17.23
N PHE A 390 30.70 6.59 16.23
CA PHE A 390 31.59 5.42 16.37
C PHE A 390 33.09 5.74 16.20
N GLY A 391 33.47 7.02 16.09
CA GLY A 391 34.82 7.49 16.39
C GLY A 391 35.89 7.35 15.29
N ASP A 392 35.54 7.13 14.02
CA ASP A 392 36.51 7.02 12.91
C ASP A 392 36.58 8.33 12.09
N VAL A 393 36.95 9.43 12.77
CA VAL A 393 36.77 10.82 12.31
C VAL A 393 37.68 11.20 11.14
N ASP A 394 38.91 10.72 11.11
CA ASP A 394 39.92 11.31 10.23
C ASP A 394 39.86 10.80 8.78
N GLU A 395 39.74 9.49 8.56
CA GLU A 395 39.78 8.94 7.20
C GLU A 395 38.41 9.01 6.51
N ILE A 396 37.35 8.58 7.20
CA ILE A 396 36.00 8.53 6.65
C ILE A 396 35.39 9.94 6.59
N GLY A 397 35.57 10.75 7.64
CA GLY A 397 35.10 12.14 7.66
C GLY A 397 35.69 12.97 6.51
N THR A 398 37.00 12.85 6.26
CA THR A 398 37.66 13.51 5.12
C THR A 398 37.10 13.06 3.78
N LYS A 399 36.84 11.75 3.61
CA LYS A 399 36.24 11.19 2.37
C LYS A 399 34.82 11.68 2.16
N VAL A 400 33.99 11.74 3.20
CA VAL A 400 32.63 12.30 3.16
C VAL A 400 32.68 13.77 2.74
N GLN A 401 33.56 14.57 3.38
CA GLN A 401 33.66 15.99 3.08
C GLN A 401 34.11 16.26 1.64
N LYS A 402 35.09 15.49 1.13
CA LYS A 402 35.50 15.57 -0.28
C LYS A 402 34.36 15.23 -1.22
N ALA A 403 33.56 14.20 -0.92
CA ALA A 403 32.41 13.83 -1.74
C ALA A 403 31.32 14.91 -1.77
N ARG A 404 31.05 15.56 -0.62
CA ARG A 404 30.12 16.70 -0.53
C ARG A 404 30.56 17.87 -1.40
N MET A 405 31.84 18.25 -1.31
CA MET A 405 32.42 19.31 -2.13
C MET A 405 32.35 18.97 -3.63
N ALA A 406 32.65 17.72 -4.00
CA ALA A 406 32.61 17.28 -5.40
C ALA A 406 31.21 17.37 -6.02
N LEU A 407 30.15 17.21 -5.22
CA LEU A 407 28.75 17.20 -5.68
C LEU A 407 28.02 18.54 -5.51
N ASP A 408 28.74 19.61 -5.13
CA ASP A 408 28.21 20.93 -4.80
C ASP A 408 27.09 20.88 -3.75
N LEU A 409 27.15 19.88 -2.87
CA LEU A 409 26.28 19.81 -1.71
C LEU A 409 26.79 20.88 -0.77
N GLY A 410 26.06 22.00 -0.67
CA GLY A 410 26.44 23.14 0.17
C GLY A 410 26.84 22.71 1.59
N GLY A 411 27.56 23.60 2.29
CA GLY A 411 27.85 23.47 3.72
C GLY A 411 26.55 23.54 4.52
N GLY A 412 25.77 22.47 4.48
CA GLY A 412 24.40 22.42 4.92
C GLY A 412 24.07 21.00 5.37
N ILE A 413 24.08 20.80 6.67
CA ILE A 413 23.47 19.64 7.30
C ILE A 413 21.97 19.93 7.36
N THR A 414 21.14 19.10 6.73
CA THR A 414 19.67 19.05 6.91
C THR A 414 19.13 17.87 6.10
N ARG A 415 18.20 16.99 6.54
CA ARG A 415 17.16 17.00 7.58
C ARG A 415 16.88 15.56 8.05
N TYR A 416 16.99 15.28 9.34
CA TYR A 416 15.99 14.53 10.14
C TYR A 416 16.02 15.19 11.53
N ALA A 417 14.91 15.20 12.25
CA ALA A 417 14.62 16.14 13.35
C ALA A 417 15.62 16.12 14.53
N GLY A 418 16.71 16.87 14.41
CA GLY A 418 17.63 17.22 15.50
C GLY A 418 18.46 18.42 15.06
N LYS A 419 18.19 19.61 15.59
CA LYS A 419 18.98 20.80 15.25
C LYS A 419 20.35 20.68 15.87
N LEU A 420 21.39 20.96 15.09
CA LEU A 420 22.76 20.90 15.57
C LEU A 420 23.11 22.17 16.35
N VAL A 421 23.68 21.97 17.53
CA VAL A 421 24.42 22.98 18.28
C VAL A 421 25.73 23.27 17.53
N GLU A 422 26.09 24.54 17.37
CA GLU A 422 27.30 24.99 16.66
C GLU A 422 28.55 24.20 17.07
N GLU A 423 29.20 23.57 16.08
CA GLU A 423 30.46 22.84 16.27
C GLU A 423 31.59 23.82 16.57
N GLY A 424 32.29 23.60 17.68
CA GLY A 424 33.31 24.52 18.22
C GLY A 424 33.10 24.88 19.70
N THR A 425 31.97 24.47 20.30
CA THR A 425 31.74 24.60 21.74
C THR A 425 32.00 23.26 22.44
N PRO A 426 32.76 23.23 23.56
CA PRO A 426 33.19 21.98 24.21
C PRO A 426 32.07 21.09 24.75
N TYR A 427 30.80 21.54 24.70
CA TYR A 427 29.64 20.87 25.29
C TYR A 427 28.54 20.52 24.28
N ALA A 428 28.80 20.68 22.98
CA ALA A 428 27.79 20.50 21.94
C ALA A 428 27.20 19.08 21.94
N ASP A 429 28.02 18.05 22.14
CA ASP A 429 27.58 16.65 22.09
C ASP A 429 26.77 16.23 23.32
N ALA A 430 27.15 16.71 24.51
CA ALA A 430 26.39 16.46 25.74
C ALA A 430 25.02 17.16 25.69
N LEU A 431 24.95 18.39 25.18
CA LEU A 431 23.68 19.09 25.00
C LEU A 431 22.76 18.42 23.97
N ARG A 432 23.33 17.87 22.89
CA ARG A 432 22.58 17.07 21.92
C ARG A 432 22.05 15.79 22.56
N ALA A 433 22.87 15.07 23.32
CA ALA A 433 22.46 13.85 24.02
C ALA A 433 21.32 14.12 25.02
N LEU A 434 21.41 15.22 25.78
CA LEU A 434 20.36 15.63 26.71
C LEU A 434 19.06 16.04 25.98
N PHE A 435 19.16 16.70 24.82
CA PHE A 435 17.99 17.06 24.02
C PHE A 435 17.30 15.85 23.39
N CYS A 436 18.08 14.85 22.97
CA CYS A 436 17.55 13.59 22.41
C CYS A 436 17.01 12.63 23.48
N SER A 437 17.26 12.89 24.76
CA SER A 437 16.70 12.12 25.87
C SER A 437 15.23 12.48 26.07
N GLY A 438 14.33 11.62 25.58
CA GLY A 438 12.89 11.91 25.50
C GLY A 438 12.24 12.31 26.83
N ASP A 439 12.59 11.65 27.93
CA ASP A 439 12.01 11.94 29.25
C ASP A 439 12.59 13.22 29.85
N PHE A 440 13.90 13.44 29.71
CA PHE A 440 14.58 14.64 30.18
C PHE A 440 14.13 15.88 29.40
N PHE A 441 14.06 15.78 28.07
CA PHE A 441 13.57 16.82 27.18
C PHE A 441 12.14 17.25 27.55
N LYS A 442 11.23 16.28 27.72
CA LYS A 442 9.84 16.55 28.15
C LYS A 442 9.80 17.19 29.54
N ALA A 443 10.59 16.70 30.50
CA ALA A 443 10.65 17.25 31.85
C ALA A 443 11.12 18.72 31.86
N ILE A 444 12.15 19.05 31.09
CA ILE A 444 12.69 20.42 30.99
C ILE A 444 11.68 21.39 30.33
N LEU A 445 10.95 20.94 29.30
CA LEU A 445 9.96 21.77 28.61
C LEU A 445 8.65 21.94 29.40
N THR A 446 8.26 20.94 30.19
CA THR A 446 7.02 20.97 30.99
C THR A 446 7.20 21.60 32.37
N ASP A 447 8.44 21.70 32.86
CA ASP A 447 8.76 22.47 34.06
C ASP A 447 8.40 23.95 33.84
N THR A 448 7.23 24.38 34.30
CA THR A 448 6.72 25.75 34.20
C THR A 448 6.69 26.44 35.57
N ALA A 449 7.25 25.80 36.60
CA ALA A 449 7.24 26.31 37.95
C ALA A 449 8.01 27.65 38.00
N LYS A 450 7.42 28.66 38.65
CA LYS A 450 8.08 29.96 38.90
C LYS A 450 9.41 29.71 39.61
N VAL A 451 10.51 29.81 38.87
CA VAL A 451 11.83 29.38 39.31
C VAL A 451 12.40 30.39 40.33
N PRO A 452 12.78 29.95 41.55
CA PRO A 452 13.56 30.77 42.48
C PRO A 452 14.92 31.13 41.88
N PRO A 453 15.56 32.24 42.28
CA PRO A 453 16.80 32.76 41.69
C PRO A 453 18.02 31.80 41.67
N GLY A 454 17.91 30.58 42.22
CA GLY A 454 18.92 29.52 42.18
C GLY A 454 18.86 28.51 41.01
N LYS A 455 17.84 28.52 40.12
CA LYS A 455 17.83 27.63 38.92
C LYS A 455 17.91 28.38 37.58
N VAL A 456 18.93 29.22 37.45
CA VAL A 456 19.25 29.92 36.19
C VAL A 456 19.50 28.91 35.06
N LEU A 457 20.20 27.80 35.35
CA LEU A 457 20.60 26.80 34.36
C LEU A 457 19.42 26.06 33.72
N THR A 458 18.44 25.59 34.50
CA THR A 458 17.25 24.89 33.99
C THR A 458 16.42 25.78 33.07
N THR A 459 16.32 27.07 33.40
CA THR A 459 15.61 28.06 32.57
C THR A 459 16.35 28.28 31.24
N ARG A 460 17.68 28.39 31.28
CA ARG A 460 18.49 28.53 30.06
C ARG A 460 18.52 27.25 29.22
N LEU A 461 18.48 26.07 29.83
CA LEU A 461 18.32 24.80 29.14
C LEU A 461 16.96 24.72 28.45
N ARG A 462 15.89 25.18 29.10
CA ARG A 462 14.56 25.26 28.48
C ARG A 462 14.54 26.23 27.29
N GLU A 463 15.14 27.41 27.42
CA GLU A 463 15.29 28.35 26.31
C GLU A 463 16.10 27.74 25.16
N ALA A 464 17.18 27.04 25.48
CA ALA A 464 18.00 26.32 24.50
C ALA A 464 17.18 25.23 23.79
N PHE A 465 16.48 24.39 24.53
CA PHE A 465 15.66 23.30 23.98
C PHE A 465 14.49 23.84 23.16
N THR A 466 13.83 24.90 23.64
CA THR A 466 12.77 25.59 22.89
C THR A 466 13.32 26.20 21.61
N GLY A 467 14.49 26.83 21.65
CA GLY A 467 15.19 27.37 20.48
C GLY A 467 15.58 26.26 19.49
N MET A 468 16.09 25.14 19.98
CA MET A 468 16.39 23.95 19.17
C MET A 468 15.12 23.29 18.62
N SER A 469 13.97 23.40 19.27
CA SER A 469 12.69 22.90 18.74
C SER A 469 12.06 23.88 17.73
N THR A 470 12.18 25.20 17.92
CA THR A 470 11.43 26.22 17.15
C THR A 470 12.22 27.00 16.09
N SER A 471 13.55 27.08 16.19
CA SER A 471 14.41 27.80 15.23
C SER A 471 14.24 27.30 13.79
N ARG A 472 14.23 28.20 12.81
CA ARG A 472 14.19 27.83 11.37
C ARG A 472 15.59 27.65 10.76
N LEU A 473 16.65 27.88 11.54
CA LEU A 473 18.04 27.78 11.13
C LEU A 473 18.56 26.34 11.28
N SER A 474 19.48 25.94 10.40
CA SER A 474 20.15 24.62 10.42
C SER A 474 21.13 24.45 11.59
N ILE A 475 21.56 25.56 12.20
CA ILE A 475 22.48 25.62 13.34
C ILE A 475 21.85 26.51 14.41
N TYR A 476 21.90 26.09 15.67
CA TYR A 476 21.42 26.86 16.82
C TYR A 476 22.51 26.99 17.87
N THR A 477 22.87 28.22 18.25
CA THR A 477 23.90 28.49 19.27
C THR A 477 23.23 28.94 20.57
N PRO A 478 23.26 28.14 21.66
CA PRO A 478 22.63 28.49 22.93
C PRO A 478 23.51 29.47 23.73
N LEU A 479 23.77 30.66 23.18
CA LEU A 479 24.70 31.65 23.74
C LEU A 479 24.32 32.09 25.17
N THR A 480 23.02 32.13 25.48
CA THR A 480 22.50 32.47 26.81
C THR A 480 22.70 31.35 27.83
N LEU A 481 22.75 30.09 27.38
CA LEU A 481 23.10 28.95 28.21
C LEU A 481 24.60 28.97 28.53
N TYR A 482 25.45 29.17 27.53
CA TYR A 482 26.90 29.22 27.74
C TYR A 482 27.29 30.32 28.73
N LYS A 483 26.69 31.51 28.64
CA LYS A 483 26.94 32.61 29.59
C LYS A 483 26.46 32.34 31.02
N ALA A 484 25.62 31.33 31.22
CA ALA A 484 25.07 30.96 32.52
C ALA A 484 25.72 29.71 33.13
N LEU A 485 26.67 29.08 32.42
CA LEU A 485 27.46 27.98 32.95
C LEU A 485 28.47 28.53 33.98
N PRO A 486 28.81 27.75 35.02
CA PRO A 486 29.85 28.12 35.98
C PRO A 486 31.18 28.44 35.28
N ASP A 487 31.96 29.39 35.83
CA ASP A 487 33.22 29.84 35.22
C ASP A 487 34.24 28.71 35.04
N TRP A 488 34.24 27.71 35.93
CA TRP A 488 35.10 26.52 35.82
C TRP A 488 34.75 25.60 34.65
N LEU A 489 33.52 25.72 34.13
CA LEU A 489 33.03 25.01 32.94
C LEU A 489 33.15 25.88 31.69
N ASN A 490 33.71 27.09 31.76
CA ASN A 490 33.72 28.05 30.64
C ASN A 490 35.09 28.70 30.43
N ASP A 491 36.15 28.03 30.91
CA ASP A 491 37.54 28.50 30.90
C ASP A 491 38.21 28.45 29.52
N GLY A 492 37.46 28.07 28.47
CA GLY A 492 37.95 28.01 27.09
C GLY A 492 38.79 26.77 26.79
N HIS A 493 38.94 25.85 27.74
CA HIS A 493 39.59 24.56 27.51
C HIS A 493 38.59 23.49 27.07
N GLN A 494 39.07 22.47 26.34
CA GLN A 494 38.27 21.30 25.98
C GLN A 494 38.04 20.47 27.24
N GLN A 495 36.79 20.36 27.68
CA GLN A 495 36.41 19.63 28.89
C GLN A 495 35.68 18.32 28.58
N ASP A 496 35.66 17.40 29.55
CA ASP A 496 35.05 16.08 29.42
C ASP A 496 33.52 16.18 29.42
N ALA A 497 32.87 15.62 28.40
CA ALA A 497 31.41 15.54 28.29
C ALA A 497 30.77 14.80 29.48
N ALA A 498 31.51 13.90 30.13
CA ALA A 498 31.07 13.22 31.35
C ALA A 498 31.03 14.15 32.57
N GLU A 499 31.83 15.22 32.62
CA GLU A 499 31.77 16.23 33.68
C GLU A 499 30.64 17.23 33.45
N PHE A 500 30.34 17.58 32.20
CA PHE A 500 29.18 18.41 31.85
C PHE A 500 27.84 17.73 32.15
N THR A 501 27.78 16.40 32.05
CA THR A 501 26.56 15.61 32.25
C THR A 501 26.27 15.34 33.74
N LYS A 502 27.30 15.40 34.60
CA LYS A 502 27.16 15.28 36.06
C LYS A 502 26.61 16.56 36.66
#